data_AF-W0QAU1-F1
#
_entry.id   AF-W0QAU1-F1
#
_cell.length_a   1.000
_cell.length_b   1.000
_cell.length_c   1.000
_cell.angle_alpha   90.00
_cell.angle_beta   90.00
_cell.angle_gamma   90.00
#
_symmetry.space_group_name_H-M   'P 1'
#
loop_
_entity.id
_entity.type
_entity.pdbx_description
1 polymer ?
#
loop_
_entity_poly.entity_id
_entity_poly.type
_entity_poly.pdbx_seq_one_letter_code
_entity_poly.pdbx_strand_id
1 'polypeptide(L)'
;MDTTHFKQRFAVLILMDSLSLKPIYFRFISAEKNQYYFDAISALIEKGINIQSITCDGRRGLLNAYPNIPTQMCHFHQIGRGIFYLTKSPKSEAGKELLSLYYSLKFQTQGTLTLALSVWLNKHKGYFNERSATNPKRFKHKRLRSAYWIKT
;
A
#
# COMPACT_ATOMS: atom_id res chain seq x y z
N MET A 1 0.70 -3.24 -11.50
CA MET A 1 0.29 -4.67 -11.47
C MET A 1 -0.81 -4.80 -10.45
N ASP A 2 -1.89 -5.46 -10.80
CA ASP A 2 -3.04 -5.63 -9.90
C ASP A 2 -3.77 -6.95 -10.19
N THR A 3 -4.52 -7.43 -9.21
CA THR A 3 -5.34 -8.64 -9.32
C THR A 3 -6.80 -8.32 -8.99
N THR A 4 -7.69 -8.53 -9.96
CA THR A 4 -9.13 -8.35 -9.77
C THR A 4 -9.82 -9.69 -9.57
N HIS A 5 -10.54 -9.86 -8.45
CA HIS A 5 -11.25 -11.10 -8.10
C HIS A 5 -12.69 -11.11 -8.62
N PHE A 6 -13.10 -12.21 -9.25
CA PHE A 6 -14.45 -12.43 -9.79
C PHE A 6 -15.16 -13.56 -9.03
N LYS A 7 -16.06 -13.18 -8.10
CA LYS A 7 -17.00 -14.06 -7.36
C LYS A 7 -16.39 -15.38 -6.84
N GLN A 8 -15.25 -15.32 -6.13
CA GLN A 8 -14.52 -16.48 -5.57
C GLN A 8 -14.21 -17.62 -6.57
N ARG A 9 -14.39 -17.41 -7.89
CA ARG A 9 -14.17 -18.42 -8.93
C ARG A 9 -12.78 -18.32 -9.53
N PHE A 10 -12.38 -17.10 -9.86
CA PHE A 10 -11.07 -16.80 -10.40
C PHE A 10 -10.72 -15.33 -10.16
N ALA A 11 -9.47 -15.00 -10.38
CA ALA A 11 -8.99 -13.63 -10.46
C ALA A 11 -8.21 -13.42 -11.75
N VAL A 12 -8.06 -12.16 -12.14
CA VAL A 12 -7.28 -11.78 -13.32
C VAL A 12 -6.11 -10.92 -12.84
N LEU A 13 -4.90 -11.43 -13.02
CA LEU A 13 -3.66 -10.66 -12.85
C LEU A 13 -3.41 -9.86 -14.12
N ILE A 14 -3.17 -8.55 -13.98
CA ILE A 14 -2.86 -7.65 -15.09
C ILE A 14 -1.59 -6.86 -14.78
N LEU A 15 -0.67 -6.83 -15.75
CA LEU A 15 0.43 -5.88 -15.79
C LEU A 15 0.19 -4.93 -16.96
N MET A 16 0.33 -3.65 -16.69
CA MET A 16 0.05 -2.57 -17.62
C MET A 16 1.31 -1.72 -17.76
N ASP A 17 1.60 -1.30 -18.99
CA ASP A 17 2.59 -0.26 -19.23
C ASP A 17 2.03 1.08 -18.78
N SER A 18 2.75 1.77 -17.90
CA SER A 18 2.30 3.04 -17.32
C SER A 18 2.25 4.19 -18.33
N LEU A 19 2.99 4.10 -19.44
CA LEU A 19 3.02 5.16 -20.46
C LEU A 19 1.87 5.03 -21.45
N SER A 20 1.73 3.84 -22.05
CA SER A 20 0.68 3.60 -23.05
C SER A 20 -0.68 3.26 -22.44
N LEU A 21 -0.73 2.95 -21.13
CA LEU A 21 -1.90 2.45 -20.41
C LEU A 21 -2.46 1.15 -21.01
N LYS A 22 -1.66 0.41 -21.77
CA LYS A 22 -2.05 -0.86 -22.39
C LYS A 22 -1.63 -2.04 -21.51
N PRO A 23 -2.47 -3.09 -21.41
CA PRO A 23 -2.07 -4.32 -20.77
C PRO A 23 -0.95 -4.98 -21.60
N ILE A 24 0.18 -5.27 -20.95
CA ILE A 24 1.34 -5.95 -21.54
C ILE A 24 1.38 -7.44 -21.16
N TYR A 25 0.66 -7.82 -20.10
CA TYR A 25 0.48 -9.19 -19.66
C TYR A 25 -0.84 -9.32 -18.92
N PHE A 26 -1.55 -10.43 -19.14
CA PHE A 26 -2.67 -10.83 -18.30
C PHE A 26 -2.69 -12.34 -18.10
N ARG A 27 -3.22 -12.79 -16.96
CA ARG A 27 -3.39 -14.21 -16.65
C ARG A 27 -4.61 -14.43 -15.77
N PHE A 28 -5.43 -15.42 -16.14
CA PHE A 28 -6.47 -15.95 -15.26
C PHE A 28 -5.84 -16.87 -14.22
N ILE A 29 -6.15 -16.65 -12.95
CA ILE A 29 -5.62 -17.42 -11.81
C ILE A 29 -6.76 -17.86 -10.91
N SER A 30 -6.67 -19.07 -10.34
CA SER A 30 -7.69 -19.59 -9.41
C SER A 30 -7.59 -18.96 -8.02
N ALA A 31 -6.40 -18.53 -7.63
CA ALA A 31 -6.13 -17.84 -6.39
C ALA A 31 -4.93 -16.89 -6.56
N GLU A 32 -4.89 -15.82 -5.79
CA GLU A 32 -3.79 -14.88 -5.86
C GLU A 32 -2.56 -15.40 -5.09
N LYS A 33 -1.44 -15.55 -5.79
CA LYS A 33 -0.16 -16.08 -5.27
C LYS A 33 1.01 -15.25 -5.80
N ASN A 34 2.06 -15.07 -4.98
CA ASN A 34 3.26 -14.32 -5.39
C ASN A 34 3.91 -14.91 -6.65
N GLN A 35 3.89 -16.24 -6.79
CA GLN A 35 4.45 -16.93 -7.95
C GLN A 35 3.91 -16.38 -9.28
N TYR A 36 2.63 -16.04 -9.37
CA TYR A 36 2.05 -15.53 -10.61
C TYR A 36 2.57 -14.15 -11.00
N TYR A 37 2.93 -13.31 -10.03
CA TYR A 37 3.60 -12.05 -10.29
C TYR A 37 5.03 -12.29 -10.76
N PHE A 38 5.74 -13.24 -10.15
CA PHE A 38 7.11 -13.58 -10.53
C PHE A 38 7.16 -14.14 -11.95
N ASP A 39 6.28 -15.08 -12.29
CA ASP A 39 6.13 -15.62 -13.63
C ASP A 39 5.86 -14.50 -14.66
N ALA A 40 4.97 -13.55 -14.32
CA ALA A 40 4.63 -12.45 -15.20
C ALA A 40 5.82 -11.52 -15.45
N ILE A 41 6.59 -11.19 -14.40
CA ILE A 41 7.78 -10.35 -14.50
C ILE A 41 8.87 -11.06 -15.31
N SER A 42 9.15 -12.34 -15.03
CA SER A 42 10.11 -13.14 -15.79
C SER A 42 9.74 -13.20 -17.27
N ALA A 43 8.46 -13.44 -17.60
CA ALA A 43 7.99 -13.48 -18.97
C ALA A 43 8.16 -12.14 -19.71
N LEU A 44 8.10 -11.00 -19.02
CA LEU A 44 8.38 -9.69 -19.63
C LEU A 44 9.89 -9.50 -19.86
N ILE A 45 10.73 -9.89 -18.90
CA ILE A 45 12.19 -9.83 -19.03
C ILE A 45 12.68 -10.73 -20.17
N GLU A 46 12.17 -11.95 -20.28
CA GLU A 46 12.49 -12.90 -21.37
C GLU A 46 12.12 -12.36 -22.75
N LYS A 47 11.07 -11.52 -22.84
CA LYS A 47 10.69 -10.81 -24.07
C LYS A 47 11.58 -9.60 -24.38
N GLY A 48 12.60 -9.34 -23.57
CA GLY A 48 13.49 -8.19 -23.71
C GLY A 48 12.90 -6.87 -23.23
N ILE A 49 11.81 -6.89 -22.44
CA ILE A 49 11.21 -5.67 -21.90
C ILE A 49 12.04 -5.21 -20.70
N ASN A 50 12.61 -4.01 -20.81
CA ASN A 50 13.33 -3.37 -19.72
C ASN A 50 12.36 -2.76 -18.70
N ILE A 51 12.20 -3.42 -17.54
CA ILE A 51 11.31 -2.97 -16.46
C ILE A 51 12.02 -1.90 -15.62
N GLN A 52 11.63 -0.64 -15.79
CA GLN A 52 12.24 0.50 -15.08
C GLN A 52 11.76 0.61 -13.63
N SER A 53 10.51 0.25 -13.37
CA SER A 53 9.93 0.24 -12.02
C SER A 53 8.69 -0.65 -11.97
N ILE A 54 8.31 -1.03 -10.76
CA ILE A 54 7.13 -1.84 -10.48
C ILE A 54 6.25 -1.09 -9.49
N THR A 55 4.96 -0.95 -9.83
CA THR A 55 3.93 -0.47 -8.91
C THR A 55 2.91 -1.58 -8.65
N CYS A 56 2.68 -1.96 -7.39
CA CYS A 56 1.77 -3.05 -7.01
C CYS A 56 0.89 -2.74 -5.79
N ASP A 57 -0.05 -3.62 -5.46
CA ASP A 57 -0.99 -3.53 -4.33
C ASP A 57 -0.35 -3.62 -2.92
N GLY A 58 0.96 -3.88 -2.84
CA GLY A 58 1.71 -3.96 -1.58
C GLY A 58 1.71 -5.35 -0.94
N ARG A 59 1.50 -6.40 -1.74
CA ARG A 59 1.53 -7.79 -1.29
C ARG A 59 2.87 -8.15 -0.63
N ARG A 60 2.79 -8.86 0.51
CA ARG A 60 3.96 -9.26 1.30
C ARG A 60 4.88 -10.15 0.46
N GLY A 61 6.17 -9.82 0.44
CA GLY A 61 7.18 -10.53 -0.33
C GLY A 61 7.38 -10.03 -1.76
N LEU A 62 6.43 -9.28 -2.33
CA LEU A 62 6.56 -8.74 -3.68
C LEU A 62 7.43 -7.47 -3.71
N LEU A 63 7.28 -6.59 -2.72
CA LEU A 63 8.00 -5.30 -2.64
C LEU A 63 9.54 -5.45 -2.57
N ASN A 64 10.03 -6.55 -2.00
CA ASN A 64 11.45 -6.79 -1.80
C ASN A 64 12.02 -7.89 -2.71
N ALA A 65 11.23 -8.39 -3.67
CA ALA A 65 11.64 -9.52 -4.51
C ALA A 65 12.67 -9.11 -5.58
N TYR A 66 12.71 -7.83 -5.97
CA TYR A 66 13.52 -7.33 -7.06
C TYR A 66 14.41 -6.17 -6.58
N PRO A 67 15.56 -6.44 -5.94
CA PRO A 67 16.40 -5.38 -5.37
C PRO A 67 16.94 -4.39 -6.41
N ASN A 68 17.05 -4.83 -7.68
CA ASN A 68 17.55 -4.00 -8.78
C ASN A 68 16.44 -3.24 -9.53
N ILE A 69 15.16 -3.50 -9.21
CA ILE A 69 14.02 -2.84 -9.86
C ILE A 69 13.28 -2.03 -8.81
N PRO A 70 13.28 -0.68 -8.89
CA PRO A 70 12.51 0.15 -7.99
C PRO A 70 11.06 -0.32 -7.90
N THR A 71 10.65 -0.73 -6.70
CA THR A 71 9.33 -1.29 -6.47
C THR A 71 8.61 -0.46 -5.42
N GLN A 72 7.41 0.00 -5.75
CA GLN A 72 6.58 0.80 -4.85
C GLN A 72 5.18 0.21 -4.72
N MET A 73 4.56 0.43 -3.56
CA MET A 73 3.14 0.17 -3.41
C MET A 73 2.34 1.31 -4.06
N CYS A 74 1.25 0.96 -4.74
CA CYS A 74 0.37 1.89 -5.44
C CYS A 74 -0.28 2.86 -4.45
N HIS A 75 -0.15 4.16 -4.71
CA HIS A 75 -0.75 5.20 -3.88
C HIS A 75 -2.28 5.05 -3.72
N PHE A 76 -3.00 4.59 -4.75
CA PHE A 76 -4.43 4.31 -4.65
C PHE A 76 -4.73 3.27 -3.56
N HIS A 77 -3.99 2.17 -3.57
CA HIS A 77 -4.10 1.13 -2.55
C HIS A 77 -3.64 1.61 -1.17
N GLN A 78 -2.56 2.38 -1.09
CA GLN A 78 -2.11 2.98 0.17
C GLN A 78 -3.18 3.90 0.79
N ILE A 79 -3.75 4.82 -0.01
CA ILE A 79 -4.85 5.69 0.41
C ILE A 79 -6.07 4.86 0.82
N GLY A 80 -6.42 3.84 0.05
CA GLY A 80 -7.53 2.93 0.37
C GLY A 80 -7.35 2.26 1.73
N ARG A 81 -6.13 1.81 2.07
CA ARG A 81 -5.81 1.24 3.39
C ARG A 81 -5.87 2.30 4.50
N GLY A 82 -5.38 3.52 4.25
CA GLY A 82 -5.52 4.64 5.17
C GLY A 82 -7.00 4.93 5.49
N ILE A 83 -7.83 5.07 4.45
CA ILE A 83 -9.29 5.27 4.56
C ILE A 83 -9.94 4.08 5.27
N PHE A 84 -9.54 2.84 4.99
CA PHE A 84 -10.11 1.68 5.66
C PHE A 84 -9.97 1.84 7.18
N TYR A 85 -8.78 2.17 7.70
CA TYR A 85 -8.56 2.31 9.13
C TYR A 85 -9.15 3.60 9.72
N LEU A 86 -8.96 4.74 9.06
CA LEU A 86 -9.29 6.07 9.57
C LEU A 86 -10.73 6.51 9.26
N THR A 87 -11.38 5.87 8.29
CA THR A 87 -12.60 6.31 7.59
C THR A 87 -12.37 7.55 6.71
N LYS A 88 -13.31 7.86 5.82
CA LYS A 88 -13.25 9.08 4.97
C LYS A 88 -13.43 10.39 5.76
N SER A 89 -14.03 10.32 6.95
CA SER A 89 -14.26 11.47 7.83
C SER A 89 -13.89 11.12 9.27
N PRO A 90 -12.59 11.07 9.60
CA PRO A 90 -12.13 10.78 10.94
C PRO A 90 -12.64 11.85 11.92
N LYS A 91 -13.18 11.43 13.06
CA LYS A 91 -13.70 12.36 14.07
C LYS A 91 -12.58 13.07 14.85
N SER A 92 -11.49 12.37 15.11
CA SER A 92 -10.36 12.91 15.87
C SER A 92 -9.42 13.72 14.98
N GLU A 93 -8.81 14.75 15.57
CA GLU A 93 -7.84 15.60 14.88
C GLU A 93 -6.62 14.79 14.40
N ALA A 94 -6.11 13.90 15.25
CA ALA A 94 -5.05 12.97 14.88
C ALA A 94 -5.39 12.15 13.62
N GLY A 95 -6.64 11.67 13.51
CA GLY A 95 -7.10 10.92 12.35
C GLY A 95 -7.22 11.76 11.09
N LYS A 96 -7.72 13.00 11.19
CA LYS A 96 -7.83 13.93 10.05
C LYS A 96 -6.47 14.31 9.50
N GLU A 97 -5.53 14.65 10.38
CA GLU A 97 -4.16 15.00 9.98
C GLU A 97 -3.43 13.81 9.35
N LEU A 98 -3.60 12.61 9.90
CA LEU A 98 -2.99 11.41 9.31
C LEU A 98 -3.60 11.09 7.93
N LEU A 99 -4.91 11.26 7.76
CA LEU A 99 -5.57 11.08 6.48
C LEU A 99 -5.10 12.11 5.44
N SER A 100 -4.81 13.35 5.86
CA SER A 100 -4.21 14.37 5.00
C SER A 100 -2.84 13.93 4.45
N LEU A 101 -2.01 13.28 5.28
CA LEU A 101 -0.74 12.71 4.83
C LEU A 101 -0.93 11.59 3.80
N TYR A 102 -1.97 10.76 3.93
CA TYR A 102 -2.31 9.79 2.89
C TYR A 102 -2.68 10.47 1.56
N TYR A 103 -3.46 11.55 1.59
CA TYR A 103 -3.84 12.26 0.36
C TYR A 103 -2.68 13.02 -0.29
N SER A 104 -1.63 13.36 0.46
CA SER A 104 -0.46 14.05 -0.06
C SER A 104 0.58 13.11 -0.71
N LEU A 105 0.42 11.78 -0.61
CA LEU A 105 1.38 10.77 -1.10
C LEU A 105 1.90 11.03 -2.53
N LYS A 106 1.00 11.41 -3.45
CA LYS A 106 1.36 11.67 -4.86
C LYS A 106 2.30 12.87 -5.08
N PHE A 107 2.52 13.70 -4.07
CA PHE A 107 3.34 14.90 -4.14
C PHE A 107 4.56 14.85 -3.21
N GLN A 108 4.79 13.73 -2.54
CA GLN A 108 5.82 13.59 -1.52
C GLN A 108 6.89 12.61 -1.98
N THR A 109 8.13 12.85 -1.55
CA THR A 109 9.16 11.82 -1.61
C THR A 109 9.08 10.94 -0.37
N GLN A 110 9.74 9.79 -0.38
CA GLN A 110 9.85 8.94 0.81
C GLN A 110 10.40 9.70 2.02
N GLY A 111 11.44 10.53 1.80
CA GLY A 111 12.08 11.31 2.85
C GLY A 111 11.15 12.36 3.47
N THR A 112 10.45 13.13 2.63
CA THR A 112 9.52 14.16 3.11
C THR A 112 8.32 13.56 3.82
N LEU A 113 7.78 12.44 3.31
CA LEU A 113 6.71 11.70 3.97
C LEU A 113 7.14 11.16 5.34
N THR A 114 8.34 10.58 5.43
CA THR A 114 8.89 10.04 6.69
C THR A 114 9.02 11.14 7.74
N LEU A 115 9.49 12.32 7.34
CA LEU A 115 9.55 13.49 8.22
C LEU A 115 8.16 13.95 8.64
N ALA A 116 7.20 14.04 7.71
CA ALA A 116 5.83 14.45 8.04
C ALA A 116 5.16 13.48 9.01
N LEU A 117 5.37 12.18 8.85
CA LEU A 117 4.88 11.14 9.77
C LEU A 117 5.54 11.22 11.15
N SER A 118 6.83 11.57 11.23
CA SER A 118 7.51 11.74 12.52
C SER A 118 7.00 12.97 13.27
N VAL A 119 6.80 14.08 12.57
CA VAL A 119 6.18 15.30 13.11
C VAL A 119 4.78 15.01 13.63
N TRP A 120 3.97 14.31 12.83
CA TRP A 120 2.63 13.89 13.23
C TRP A 120 2.66 13.02 14.50
N LEU A 121 3.55 12.03 14.56
CA LEU A 121 3.65 11.13 15.72
C LEU A 121 4.04 11.88 16.99
N ASN A 122 4.98 12.82 16.88
CA ASN A 122 5.41 13.66 18.01
C ASN A 122 4.26 14.53 18.52
N LYS A 123 3.52 15.17 17.62
CA LYS A 123 2.35 16.00 17.97
C LYS A 123 1.26 15.19 18.67
N HIS A 124 0.95 14.00 18.18
CA HIS A 124 -0.17 13.18 18.67
C HIS A 124 0.25 12.07 19.63
N LYS A 125 1.49 12.07 20.14
CA LYS A 125 2.08 10.96 20.91
C LYS A 125 1.24 10.52 22.12
N GLY A 126 0.65 11.48 22.83
CA GLY A 126 -0.23 11.21 23.98
C GLY A 126 -1.48 10.44 23.56
N TYR A 127 -2.22 10.98 22.59
CA TYR A 127 -3.40 10.33 22.01
C TYR A 127 -3.04 8.97 21.40
N PHE A 128 -1.95 8.89 20.62
CA PHE A 128 -1.50 7.67 19.96
C PHE A 128 -1.18 6.51 20.91
N ASN A 129 -0.68 6.81 22.11
CA ASN A 129 -0.29 5.82 23.11
C ASN A 129 -1.35 5.59 24.21
N GLU A 130 -2.50 6.26 24.14
CA GLU A 130 -3.58 6.13 25.11
C GLU A 130 -4.03 4.66 25.22
N ARG A 131 -4.09 4.17 26.47
CA ARG A 131 -4.51 2.80 26.81
C ARG A 131 -5.97 2.79 27.26
N SER A 132 -6.60 1.63 27.13
CA SER A 132 -7.95 1.42 27.66
C SER A 132 -7.91 1.40 29.19
N ALA A 133 -8.83 2.14 29.82
CA ALA A 133 -8.97 2.17 31.27
C ALA A 133 -9.34 0.79 31.87
N THR A 134 -10.09 -0.03 31.12
CA THR A 134 -10.51 -1.37 31.54
C THR A 134 -9.51 -2.47 31.20
N ASN A 135 -8.59 -2.21 30.26
CA ASN A 135 -7.53 -3.15 29.91
C ASN A 135 -6.26 -2.40 29.46
N PRO A 136 -5.30 -2.16 30.37
CA PRO A 136 -4.07 -1.43 30.08
C PRO A 136 -3.20 -2.06 28.97
N LYS A 137 -3.35 -3.37 28.69
CA LYS A 137 -2.64 -4.02 27.57
C LYS A 137 -3.18 -3.57 26.21
N ARG A 138 -4.40 -3.00 26.16
CA ARG A 138 -5.08 -2.60 24.91
C ARG A 138 -4.92 -1.11 24.65
N PHE A 139 -4.42 -0.74 23.47
CA PHE A 139 -4.51 0.66 23.00
C PHE A 139 -5.96 1.05 22.73
N LYS A 140 -6.32 2.28 23.09
CA LYS A 140 -7.65 2.86 22.83
C LYS A 140 -7.86 3.07 21.33
N HIS A 141 -6.86 3.63 20.65
CA HIS A 141 -6.93 4.02 19.24
C HIS A 141 -6.26 3.00 18.30
N LYS A 142 -6.64 1.72 18.40
CA LYS A 142 -6.02 0.64 17.60
C LYS A 142 -6.00 0.94 16.10
N ARG A 143 -7.10 1.43 15.54
CA ARG A 143 -7.22 1.69 14.11
C ARG A 143 -6.29 2.82 13.65
N LEU A 144 -6.19 3.90 14.43
CA LEU A 144 -5.22 4.98 14.18
C LEU A 144 -3.79 4.42 14.15
N ARG A 145 -3.44 3.58 15.14
CA ARG A 145 -2.13 2.94 15.19
C ARG A 145 -1.90 2.02 13.99
N SER A 146 -2.89 1.24 13.59
CA SER A 146 -2.82 0.41 12.38
C SER A 146 -2.62 1.25 11.13
N ALA A 147 -3.28 2.41 11.02
CA ALA A 147 -3.08 3.34 9.90
C ALA A 147 -1.66 3.92 9.86
N TYR A 148 -1.07 4.23 11.01
CA TYR A 148 0.29 4.78 11.07
C TYR A 148 1.36 3.76 10.68
N TRP A 149 1.21 2.49 11.09
CA TRP A 149 2.19 1.43 10.83
C TRP A 149 1.98 0.69 9.51
N ILE A 150 1.10 1.17 8.62
CA ILE A 150 1.09 0.65 7.25
C ILE A 150 2.45 0.95 6.66
N LYS A 151 3.15 -0.09 6.23
CA LYS A 151 4.38 0.05 5.45
C LYS A 151 4.02 0.82 4.16
N THR A 152 4.36 2.10 4.14
CA THR A 152 4.50 2.91 2.93
C THR A 152 5.79 2.54 2.24
#